data_AF-A0A9Y3RV30-F1
#
_entry.id   AF-A0A9Y3RV30-F1
#
_cell.length_a   1.000
_cell.length_b   1.000
_cell.length_c   1.000
_cell.angle_alpha   90.00
_cell.angle_beta   90.00
_cell.angle_gamma   90.00
#
_symmetry.space_group_name_H-M   'P 1'
#
loop_
_entity.id
_entity.type
_entity.pdbx_description
1 polymer ?
#
loop_
_entity_poly.entity_id
_entity_poly.type
_entity_poly.pdbx_seq_one_letter_code
_entity_poly.pdbx_strand_id
1 'polypeptide(L)'
;MSLLRRAKTWEISESEDSDAETKPGLGSDNSIQTASREKQEQGSHNSAANRGGSAALAPPAAGGSGTPSPARKRRSKEEIEEDRLKVKERKEAREKQRAARAQEQEERRQEQQRRREAAKTLKSLRPENCLKCITVCIHPVLLQQDGSDVLLDTLVSLDWKFSIESEQLVGSIAWTQDLPQGEGGMVSVVEEEEQVLLVLSLADFMDVVISVNRIIHSQAVETGVGSFWSPLLEFLNRDGKKVVTLLVTDSEPDYRSNAHSVPLQYKLGMDHLDIEEVLGYLQLYKNISVVFLDSWQEVTDHVCAVTKALSKRPFKLLTEGAELPFCVDGSWASGVRVEKDGSGLIQVWSRQIQQLNRVSPAVASAVTGSYPSPQLLLQAYNSLGSEEDRKELLAGLSAKSGGKERRVGPEISARVYRCLTAHNPQLVLD
;
A
#
# COMPACT_ATOMS: atom_id res chain seq x y z
N MET A 1 -12.34 7.10 13.77
CA MET A 1 -12.68 6.85 12.32
C MET A 1 -12.85 8.16 11.55
N SER A 2 -11.74 8.86 11.27
CA SER A 2 -11.76 9.94 10.27
C SER A 2 -11.82 9.31 8.87
N LEU A 3 -12.71 9.84 8.02
CA LEU A 3 -12.91 9.34 6.67
C LEU A 3 -11.70 9.71 5.79
N LEU A 4 -10.67 8.86 5.80
CA LEU A 4 -9.58 8.88 4.83
C LEU A 4 -10.16 8.60 3.44
N ARG A 5 -10.53 9.65 2.70
CA ARG A 5 -11.02 9.53 1.33
C ARG A 5 -9.84 9.38 0.36
N ARG A 6 -9.90 8.31 -0.42
CA ARG A 6 -8.95 7.95 -1.50
C ARG A 6 -8.98 8.97 -2.65
N ALA A 7 -7.80 9.32 -3.18
CA ALA A 7 -7.66 10.01 -4.46
C ALA A 7 -7.82 9.01 -5.63
N LYS A 8 -8.59 9.39 -6.64
CA LYS A 8 -9.17 8.49 -7.66
C LYS A 8 -8.29 8.22 -8.90
N THR A 9 -7.03 8.66 -8.91
CA THR A 9 -6.18 8.55 -10.11
C THR A 9 -4.76 8.18 -9.73
N TRP A 10 -4.43 6.91 -9.93
CA TRP A 10 -3.07 6.37 -9.81
C TRP A 10 -2.40 6.42 -11.18
N GLU A 11 -1.70 7.51 -11.46
CA GLU A 11 -0.56 7.50 -12.38
C GLU A 11 0.61 8.13 -11.62
N ILE A 12 1.26 7.31 -10.79
CA ILE A 12 2.53 7.65 -10.17
C ILE A 12 3.61 7.21 -11.15
N SER A 13 3.98 8.12 -12.06
CA SER A 13 5.23 8.00 -12.80
C SER A 13 6.33 8.58 -11.93
N GLU A 14 7.24 7.73 -11.45
CA GLU A 14 8.52 8.14 -10.86
C GLU A 14 9.45 8.59 -12.00
N SER A 15 9.22 9.77 -12.56
CA SER A 15 10.20 10.44 -13.41
C SER A 15 10.68 11.70 -12.67
N GLU A 16 11.75 11.55 -11.90
CA GLU A 16 12.65 12.65 -11.61
C GLU A 16 13.47 12.92 -12.87
N ASP A 17 12.97 13.80 -13.77
CA ASP A 17 13.79 14.32 -14.86
C ASP A 17 13.67 15.84 -14.94
N SER A 18 14.66 16.47 -14.30
CA SER A 18 15.43 17.64 -14.73
C SER A 18 14.72 18.71 -15.58
N ASP A 19 14.28 19.78 -14.91
CA ASP A 19 14.20 21.10 -15.54
C ASP A 19 15.64 21.61 -15.79
N ALA A 20 16.19 21.33 -16.96
CA ALA A 20 17.32 22.05 -17.52
C ALA A 20 16.85 22.84 -18.74
N GLU A 21 16.79 24.17 -18.55
CA GLU A 21 16.50 25.15 -19.61
C GLU A 21 17.37 24.92 -20.84
N THR A 22 16.77 24.53 -21.95
CA THR A 22 17.44 24.51 -23.26
C THR A 22 17.44 25.92 -23.85
N LYS A 23 18.58 26.63 -23.75
CA LYS A 23 18.95 27.69 -24.69
C LYS A 23 20.02 27.15 -25.64
N PRO A 24 19.94 27.40 -26.95
CA PRO A 24 20.90 26.88 -27.92
C PRO A 24 22.12 27.83 -28.02
N GLY A 25 23.32 27.28 -28.02
CA GLY A 25 24.54 28.07 -28.19
C GLY A 25 25.83 27.25 -28.18
N LEU A 26 26.14 26.68 -29.35
CA LEU A 26 27.46 26.41 -29.95
C LEU A 26 28.72 26.66 -29.09
N GLY A 27 29.60 25.64 -29.05
CA GLY A 27 31.03 25.82 -29.31
C GLY A 27 31.97 25.81 -28.10
N SER A 28 32.60 24.65 -27.91
CA SER A 28 33.82 24.38 -27.14
C SER A 28 34.95 25.38 -27.43
N ASP A 29 35.64 25.87 -26.39
CA ASP A 29 37.06 25.54 -26.18
C ASP A 29 37.69 26.21 -24.94
N ASN A 30 38.59 25.41 -24.33
CA ASN A 30 39.75 25.76 -23.51
C ASN A 30 39.61 26.22 -22.05
N SER A 31 39.89 25.26 -21.16
CA SER A 31 41.15 25.12 -20.39
C SER A 31 41.59 26.19 -19.37
N ILE A 32 42.05 25.65 -18.23
CA ILE A 32 43.01 26.16 -17.22
C ILE A 32 42.45 26.76 -15.92
N GLN A 33 42.60 25.95 -14.87
CA GLN A 33 43.11 26.21 -13.51
C GLN A 33 43.10 27.66 -12.95
N THR A 34 42.57 27.85 -11.73
CA THR A 34 43.35 28.00 -10.47
C THR A 34 42.56 28.68 -9.35
N ALA A 35 42.75 28.14 -8.13
CA ALA A 35 42.94 28.82 -6.84
C ALA A 35 41.96 29.87 -6.30
N SER A 36 41.29 29.46 -5.22
CA SER A 36 41.13 30.10 -3.90
C SER A 36 41.62 31.56 -3.70
N ARG A 37 40.72 32.42 -3.20
CA ARG A 37 41.06 33.47 -2.22
C ARG A 37 39.82 34.03 -1.51
N GLU A 38 39.81 33.93 -0.19
CA GLU A 38 38.92 34.61 0.74
C GLU A 38 39.27 36.11 0.90
N LYS A 39 38.24 36.93 1.18
CA LYS A 39 38.13 38.03 2.18
C LYS A 39 36.92 38.91 1.82
N GLN A 40 35.94 39.08 2.72
CA GLN A 40 35.80 40.22 3.67
C GLN A 40 35.95 41.59 2.98
N GLU A 41 35.13 42.63 3.18
CA GLU A 41 34.12 42.97 4.17
C GLU A 41 33.43 44.28 3.68
N GLN A 42 32.20 44.52 4.15
CA GLN A 42 31.61 45.82 4.53
C GLN A 42 31.60 47.02 3.55
N GLY A 43 30.44 47.68 3.46
CA GLY A 43 30.39 49.09 3.05
C GLY A 43 29.05 49.57 2.50
N SER A 44 28.28 50.23 3.36
CA SER A 44 26.93 50.77 3.15
C SER A 44 26.87 52.04 2.25
N HIS A 45 25.64 52.38 1.84
CA HIS A 45 25.08 53.71 1.50
C HIS A 45 24.78 54.07 0.03
N ASN A 46 23.48 54.10 -0.25
CA ASN A 46 22.65 55.22 -0.73
C ASN A 46 23.05 56.07 -1.96
N SER A 47 22.13 55.98 -2.94
CA SER A 47 21.43 57.07 -3.65
C SER A 47 22.19 58.10 -4.50
N ALA A 48 21.80 58.07 -5.78
CA ALA A 48 21.44 59.21 -6.65
C ALA A 48 22.52 60.24 -7.01
N ALA A 49 22.94 60.22 -8.29
CA ALA A 49 23.10 61.44 -9.07
C ALA A 49 23.18 61.13 -10.57
N ASN A 50 22.17 61.63 -11.28
CA ASN A 50 22.21 62.39 -12.52
C ASN A 50 23.18 61.99 -13.66
N ARG A 51 22.56 61.63 -14.79
CA ARG A 51 23.15 61.50 -16.13
C ARG A 51 23.41 62.88 -16.74
N GLY A 52 24.58 63.04 -17.38
CA GLY A 52 24.89 64.19 -18.23
C GLY A 52 25.81 63.80 -19.39
N GLY A 53 25.37 64.14 -20.62
CA GLY A 53 26.11 64.40 -21.88
C GLY A 53 27.21 63.42 -22.32
N SER A 54 27.04 62.62 -23.39
CA SER A 54 27.02 63.01 -24.82
C SER A 54 28.35 63.60 -25.32
N ALA A 55 29.05 62.85 -26.18
CA ALA A 55 29.97 63.39 -27.18
C ALA A 55 30.21 62.36 -28.30
N ALA A 56 29.64 62.59 -29.48
CA ALA A 56 30.15 62.03 -30.73
C ALA A 56 29.85 63.00 -31.89
N LEU A 57 30.89 63.78 -32.18
CA LEU A 57 31.38 64.32 -33.46
C LEU A 57 30.40 64.53 -34.63
N ALA A 58 30.47 65.75 -35.18
CA ALA A 58 29.74 66.27 -36.33
C ALA A 58 30.54 66.10 -37.67
N PRO A 59 30.17 66.74 -38.80
CA PRO A 59 29.62 66.12 -40.03
C PRO A 59 30.54 66.31 -41.26
N PRO A 60 30.09 66.10 -42.52
CA PRO A 60 29.59 67.25 -43.28
C PRO A 60 28.50 67.03 -44.38
N ALA A 61 27.72 68.10 -44.56
CA ALA A 61 27.11 68.75 -45.74
C ALA A 61 26.64 68.00 -47.01
N ALA A 62 25.32 68.14 -47.25
CA ALA A 62 24.60 68.65 -48.43
C ALA A 62 24.96 68.20 -49.86
N GLY A 63 24.02 67.47 -50.48
CA GLY A 63 23.90 67.32 -51.92
C GLY A 63 22.47 66.91 -52.28
N GLY A 64 21.75 67.79 -52.98
CA GLY A 64 20.38 67.54 -53.41
C GLY A 64 20.29 66.46 -54.49
N SER A 65 19.30 65.59 -54.35
CA SER A 65 18.82 64.70 -55.42
C SER A 65 17.41 64.27 -55.04
N GLY A 66 16.43 64.98 -55.60
CA GLY A 66 15.02 64.59 -55.53
C GLY A 66 14.81 63.30 -56.30
N THR A 67 14.71 62.18 -55.57
CA THR A 67 14.03 60.98 -56.01
C THR A 67 12.63 60.99 -55.42
N PRO A 68 11.55 60.78 -56.21
CA PRO A 68 10.20 60.90 -55.71
C PRO A 68 9.95 59.79 -54.69
N SER A 69 9.73 60.19 -53.43
CA SER A 69 9.10 59.33 -52.43
C SER A 69 7.88 58.67 -53.07
N PRO A 70 7.71 57.34 -53.03
CA PRO A 70 6.43 56.77 -53.41
C PRO A 70 5.40 57.41 -52.49
N ALA A 71 4.43 58.10 -53.09
CA ALA A 71 3.35 58.76 -52.39
C ALA A 71 2.91 57.87 -51.23
N ARG A 72 3.09 58.34 -49.99
CA ARG A 72 2.53 57.67 -48.83
C ARG A 72 1.02 57.72 -49.06
N LYS A 73 0.47 56.65 -49.65
CA LYS A 73 -0.96 56.46 -49.87
C LYS A 73 -1.59 56.79 -48.53
N ARG A 74 -2.30 57.92 -48.46
CA ARG A 74 -3.10 58.25 -47.28
C ARG A 74 -4.08 57.09 -47.16
N ARG A 75 -3.81 56.19 -46.22
CA ARG A 75 -4.69 55.04 -45.94
C ARG A 75 -6.11 55.57 -45.81
N SER A 76 -7.06 54.93 -46.47
CA SER A 76 -8.46 55.33 -46.36
C SER A 76 -8.90 55.18 -44.90
N LYS A 77 -9.90 55.95 -44.49
CA LYS A 77 -10.42 55.93 -43.11
C LYS A 77 -10.87 54.51 -42.71
N GLU A 78 -11.40 53.75 -43.68
CA GLU A 78 -11.77 52.33 -43.56
C GLU A 78 -10.56 51.40 -43.36
N GLU A 79 -9.47 51.58 -44.12
CA GLU A 79 -8.27 50.73 -44.00
C GLU A 79 -7.59 50.90 -42.61
N ILE A 80 -7.69 52.09 -42.01
CA ILE A 80 -7.21 52.37 -40.64
C ILE A 80 -8.12 51.70 -39.58
N GLU A 81 -9.42 51.61 -39.86
CA GLU A 81 -10.41 51.05 -38.94
C GLU A 81 -10.38 49.50 -38.95
N GLU A 82 -10.18 48.89 -40.12
CA GLU A 82 -9.93 47.45 -40.23
C GLU A 82 -8.62 47.01 -39.57
N ASP A 83 -7.54 47.79 -39.71
CA ASP A 83 -6.25 47.51 -39.06
C ASP A 83 -6.40 47.62 -37.53
N ARG A 84 -7.20 48.58 -37.03
CA ARG A 84 -7.55 48.71 -35.61
C ARG A 84 -8.36 47.52 -35.08
N LEU A 85 -9.33 47.02 -35.83
CA LEU A 85 -10.12 45.84 -35.46
C LEU A 85 -9.26 44.57 -35.43
N LYS A 86 -8.42 44.35 -36.44
CA LYS A 86 -7.46 43.23 -36.48
C LYS A 86 -6.46 43.28 -35.32
N VAL A 87 -5.98 44.47 -34.96
CA VAL A 87 -5.11 44.65 -33.78
C VAL A 87 -5.85 44.35 -32.48
N LYS A 88 -7.13 44.75 -32.36
CA LYS A 88 -7.97 44.46 -31.20
C LYS A 88 -8.24 42.96 -31.06
N GLU A 89 -8.62 42.27 -32.12
CA GLU A 89 -8.82 40.82 -32.14
C GLU A 89 -7.53 40.06 -31.83
N ARG A 90 -6.38 40.49 -32.38
CA ARG A 90 -5.08 39.89 -32.06
C ARG A 90 -4.70 40.11 -30.59
N LYS A 91 -5.10 41.24 -29.99
CA LYS A 91 -4.88 41.53 -28.57
C LYS A 91 -5.78 40.65 -27.70
N GLU A 92 -7.06 40.52 -28.03
CA GLU A 92 -8.02 39.66 -27.33
C GLU A 92 -7.65 38.18 -27.45
N ALA A 93 -7.21 37.72 -28.63
CA ALA A 93 -6.73 36.35 -28.83
C ALA A 93 -5.48 36.05 -28.00
N ARG A 94 -4.54 37.02 -27.91
CA ARG A 94 -3.35 36.91 -27.04
C ARG A 94 -3.72 36.91 -25.56
N GLU A 95 -4.72 37.67 -25.16
CA GLU A 95 -5.21 37.72 -23.78
C GLU A 95 -5.90 36.42 -23.39
N LYS A 96 -6.79 35.88 -24.24
CA LYS A 96 -7.40 34.56 -24.06
C LYS A 96 -6.34 33.45 -23.98
N GLN A 97 -5.32 33.48 -24.85
CA GLN A 97 -4.23 32.51 -24.81
C GLN A 97 -3.39 32.61 -23.53
N ARG A 98 -3.14 33.82 -23.02
CA ARG A 98 -2.44 34.03 -21.74
C ARG A 98 -3.28 33.55 -20.55
N ALA A 99 -4.58 33.83 -20.56
CA ALA A 99 -5.50 33.38 -19.53
C ALA A 99 -5.60 31.84 -19.49
N ALA A 100 -5.72 31.18 -20.65
CA ALA A 100 -5.74 29.72 -20.73
C ALA A 100 -4.44 29.08 -20.21
N ARG A 101 -3.27 29.64 -20.56
CA ARG A 101 -1.97 29.17 -20.03
C ARG A 101 -1.82 29.40 -18.52
N ALA A 102 -2.35 30.51 -18.01
CA ALA A 102 -2.32 30.78 -16.57
C ALA A 102 -3.23 29.82 -15.78
N GLN A 103 -4.42 29.52 -16.31
CA GLN A 103 -5.33 28.52 -15.73
C GLN A 103 -4.69 27.12 -15.74
N GLU A 104 -4.11 26.70 -16.86
CA GLU A 104 -3.43 25.40 -16.97
C GLU A 104 -2.24 25.30 -15.99
N GLN A 105 -1.45 26.36 -15.83
CA GLN A 105 -0.34 26.38 -14.86
C GLN A 105 -0.82 26.30 -13.42
N GLU A 106 -1.93 26.97 -13.09
CA GLU A 106 -2.52 26.92 -11.75
C GLU A 106 -3.08 25.53 -11.43
N GLU A 107 -3.80 24.92 -12.38
CA GLU A 107 -4.27 23.53 -12.26
C GLU A 107 -3.11 22.55 -12.07
N ARG A 108 -2.02 22.69 -12.84
CA ARG A 108 -0.82 21.87 -12.68
C ARG A 108 -0.16 22.04 -11.31
N ARG A 109 -0.12 23.27 -10.77
CA ARG A 109 0.44 23.53 -9.43
C ARG A 109 -0.43 22.92 -8.34
N GLN A 110 -1.75 23.08 -8.43
CA GLN A 110 -2.69 22.49 -7.48
C GLN A 110 -2.62 20.97 -7.51
N GLU A 111 -2.55 20.36 -8.70
CA GLU A 111 -2.39 18.93 -8.86
C GLU A 111 -1.03 18.45 -8.30
N GLN A 112 0.06 19.16 -8.57
CA GLN A 112 1.37 18.83 -7.99
C GLN A 112 1.36 18.93 -6.46
N GLN A 113 0.69 19.93 -5.90
CA GLN A 113 0.55 20.07 -4.45
C GLN A 113 -0.27 18.93 -3.85
N ARG A 114 -1.42 18.58 -4.44
CA ARG A 114 -2.22 17.42 -4.02
C ARG A 114 -1.43 16.12 -4.08
N ARG A 115 -0.63 15.91 -5.13
CA ARG A 115 0.25 14.74 -5.25
C ARG A 115 1.33 14.72 -4.17
N ARG A 116 1.95 15.86 -3.86
CA ARG A 116 2.95 15.98 -2.79
C ARG A 116 2.35 15.69 -1.41
N GLU A 117 1.16 16.23 -1.14
CA GLU A 117 0.42 15.98 0.11
C GLU A 117 0.03 14.50 0.22
N ALA A 118 -0.53 13.91 -0.83
CA ALA A 118 -0.87 12.47 -0.86
C ALA A 118 0.36 11.58 -0.65
N ALA A 119 1.50 11.90 -1.30
CA ALA A 119 2.75 11.17 -1.12
C ALA A 119 3.29 11.31 0.32
N LYS A 120 3.15 12.48 0.94
CA LYS A 120 3.55 12.71 2.33
C LYS A 120 2.70 11.88 3.29
N THR A 121 1.38 11.89 3.10
CA THR A 121 0.43 11.06 3.88
C THR A 121 0.72 9.58 3.73
N LEU A 122 1.01 9.11 2.51
CA LEU A 122 1.34 7.71 2.28
C LEU A 122 2.67 7.31 2.94
N LYS A 123 3.67 8.20 2.92
CA LYS A 123 4.95 7.99 3.61
C LYS A 123 4.79 7.92 5.12
N SER A 124 3.95 8.77 5.72
CA SER A 124 3.69 8.72 7.17
C SER A 124 2.95 7.46 7.60
N LEU A 125 2.15 6.88 6.71
CA LEU A 125 1.36 5.68 7.00
C LEU A 125 2.10 4.38 6.68
N ARG A 126 3.38 4.43 6.31
CA ARG A 126 4.18 3.20 6.12
C ARG A 126 4.27 2.43 7.44
N PRO A 127 4.29 1.08 7.41
CA PRO A 127 4.27 0.26 8.62
C PRO A 127 5.35 0.62 9.65
N GLU A 128 6.56 0.97 9.20
CA GLU A 128 7.67 1.32 10.09
C GLU A 128 7.45 2.64 10.82
N ASN A 129 6.69 3.57 10.21
CA ASN A 129 6.31 4.82 10.83
C ASN A 129 5.09 4.66 11.73
N CYS A 130 4.11 3.85 11.30
CA CYS A 130 2.94 3.53 12.12
C CYS A 130 3.30 2.78 13.40
N LEU A 131 4.30 1.88 13.38
CA LEU A 131 4.77 1.18 14.59
C LEU A 131 5.20 2.16 15.70
N LYS A 132 5.80 3.31 15.35
CA LYS A 132 6.24 4.32 16.32
C LYS A 132 5.08 5.06 16.99
N CYS A 133 3.90 4.99 16.40
CA CYS A 133 2.67 5.60 16.90
C CYS A 133 1.80 4.61 17.68
N ILE A 134 2.16 3.33 17.72
CA ILE A 134 1.41 2.31 18.47
C ILE A 134 2.06 2.15 19.85
N THR A 135 1.22 2.15 20.88
CA THR A 135 1.61 1.83 22.25
C THR A 135 0.91 0.55 22.68
N VAL A 136 1.68 -0.43 23.15
CA VAL A 136 1.16 -1.69 23.72
C VAL A 136 0.81 -1.44 25.19
N CYS A 137 -0.46 -1.51 25.53
CA CYS A 137 -0.93 -1.33 26.91
C CYS A 137 -1.03 -2.70 27.59
N ILE A 138 -0.32 -2.89 28.70
CA ILE A 138 -0.20 -4.18 29.39
C ILE A 138 -0.79 -4.07 30.79
N HIS A 139 -1.71 -4.97 31.13
CA HIS A 139 -2.24 -5.03 32.48
C HIS A 139 -1.18 -5.57 33.47
N PRO A 140 -0.95 -4.93 34.63
CA PRO A 140 0.16 -5.26 35.53
C PRO A 140 0.11 -6.69 36.12
N VAL A 141 -1.06 -7.30 36.22
CA VAL A 141 -1.20 -8.69 36.70
C VAL A 141 -0.45 -9.71 35.83
N LEU A 142 -0.27 -9.40 34.54
CA LEU A 142 0.42 -10.28 33.60
C LEU A 142 1.91 -10.39 33.91
N LEU A 143 2.50 -9.29 34.40
CA LEU A 143 3.91 -9.21 34.74
C LEU A 143 4.27 -9.97 36.03
N GLN A 144 3.26 -10.54 36.71
CA GLN A 144 3.45 -11.39 37.89
C GLN A 144 3.55 -12.87 37.51
N GLN A 145 3.26 -13.23 36.25
CA GLN A 145 3.35 -14.62 35.79
C GLN A 145 4.79 -14.99 35.44
N ASP A 146 5.15 -16.25 35.70
CA ASP A 146 6.48 -16.78 35.40
C ASP A 146 6.76 -16.75 33.90
N GLY A 147 7.91 -16.18 33.50
CA GLY A 147 8.33 -16.07 32.10
C GLY A 147 7.72 -14.89 31.33
N SER A 148 6.90 -14.04 31.98
CA SER A 148 6.30 -12.86 31.35
C SER A 148 7.30 -11.73 31.05
N ASP A 149 8.50 -11.78 31.62
CA ASP A 149 9.62 -10.86 31.39
C ASP A 149 10.05 -10.82 29.92
N VAL A 150 9.95 -11.96 29.22
CA VAL A 150 10.26 -12.07 27.78
C VAL A 150 9.45 -11.10 26.92
N LEU A 151 8.23 -10.75 27.33
CA LEU A 151 7.39 -9.79 26.62
C LEU A 151 8.00 -8.39 26.67
N LEU A 152 8.34 -7.90 27.87
CA LEU A 152 8.92 -6.57 28.04
C LEU A 152 10.32 -6.49 27.41
N ASP A 153 11.15 -7.51 27.59
CA ASP A 153 12.47 -7.59 26.97
C ASP A 153 12.37 -7.52 25.44
N THR A 154 11.39 -8.22 24.85
CA THR A 154 11.15 -8.18 23.41
C THR A 154 10.70 -6.80 22.95
N LEU A 155 9.74 -6.17 23.63
CA LEU A 155 9.26 -4.83 23.29
C LEU A 155 10.37 -3.78 23.38
N VAL A 156 11.21 -3.85 24.41
CA VAL A 156 12.39 -2.99 24.57
C VAL A 156 13.40 -3.24 23.46
N SER A 157 13.70 -4.51 23.15
CA SER A 157 14.66 -4.86 22.10
C SER A 157 14.24 -4.36 20.71
N LEU A 158 12.93 -4.24 20.48
CA LEU A 158 12.35 -3.76 19.23
C LEU A 158 12.16 -2.23 19.20
N ASP A 159 12.48 -1.52 20.29
CA ASP A 159 12.25 -0.08 20.47
C ASP A 159 10.76 0.30 20.27
N TRP A 160 9.85 -0.53 20.82
CA TRP A 160 8.40 -0.31 20.75
C TRP A 160 7.87 0.34 22.02
N LYS A 161 6.92 1.26 21.87
CA LYS A 161 6.27 1.93 23.01
C LYS A 161 5.34 0.94 23.73
N PHE A 162 5.40 0.95 25.05
CA PHE A 162 4.45 0.24 25.89
C PHE A 162 4.12 1.04 27.15
N SER A 163 2.93 0.79 27.70
CA SER A 163 2.45 1.35 28.97
C SER A 163 1.94 0.24 29.87
N ILE A 164 2.04 0.43 31.19
CA ILE A 164 1.52 -0.50 32.19
C ILE A 164 0.32 0.17 32.86
N GLU A 165 -0.88 -0.35 32.60
CA GLU A 165 -2.15 0.29 32.95
C GLU A 165 -3.07 -0.67 33.68
N SER A 166 -3.65 -0.24 34.80
CA SER A 166 -4.60 -1.04 35.61
C SER A 166 -6.07 -0.75 35.32
N GLU A 167 -6.38 0.23 34.46
CA GLU A 167 -7.76 0.65 34.17
C GLU A 167 -8.46 -0.23 33.12
N GLN A 168 -7.72 -1.18 32.54
CA GLN A 168 -8.19 -2.08 31.48
C GLN A 168 -8.75 -3.40 32.05
N LEU A 169 -9.22 -4.29 31.17
CA LEU A 169 -9.67 -5.62 31.56
C LEU A 169 -8.52 -6.38 32.25
N VAL A 170 -8.80 -7.02 33.39
CA VAL A 170 -7.75 -7.70 34.17
C VAL A 170 -7.11 -8.82 33.34
N GLY A 171 -5.79 -8.78 33.20
CA GLY A 171 -5.05 -9.75 32.39
C GLY A 171 -5.05 -9.45 30.89
N SER A 172 -5.46 -8.23 30.48
CA SER A 172 -5.47 -7.87 29.07
C SER A 172 -4.18 -7.23 28.57
N ILE A 173 -3.94 -7.38 27.27
CA ILE A 173 -3.02 -6.59 26.47
C ILE A 173 -3.85 -5.91 25.38
N ALA A 174 -3.76 -4.58 25.29
CA ALA A 174 -4.47 -3.77 24.31
C ALA A 174 -3.48 -2.86 23.56
N TRP A 175 -3.99 -2.12 22.58
CA TRP A 175 -3.19 -1.15 21.83
C TRP A 175 -3.89 0.19 21.75
N THR A 176 -3.07 1.23 21.79
CA THR A 176 -3.50 2.59 21.47
C THR A 176 -2.64 3.15 20.34
N GLN A 177 -3.22 4.04 19.55
CA GLN A 177 -2.54 4.70 18.44
C GLN A 177 -2.56 6.22 18.61
N ASP A 178 -1.37 6.81 18.59
CA ASP A 178 -1.17 8.26 18.51
C ASP A 178 -1.53 8.73 17.10
N LEU A 179 -2.67 9.40 16.94
CA LEU A 179 -3.05 9.91 15.63
C LEU A 179 -2.36 11.26 15.36
N PRO A 180 -1.67 11.44 14.22
CA PRO A 180 -1.09 12.73 13.87
C PRO A 180 -2.20 13.75 13.70
N GLN A 181 -2.13 14.80 14.50
CA GLN A 181 -3.11 15.86 14.57
C GLN A 181 -3.14 16.71 13.29
N GLY A 182 -4.34 17.11 12.84
CA GLY A 182 -4.48 18.25 11.92
C GLY A 182 -4.01 19.53 12.59
N GLU A 183 -3.36 20.43 11.85
CA GLU A 183 -2.72 21.65 12.37
C GLU A 183 -3.60 22.42 13.39
N GLY A 184 -3.27 22.31 14.69
CA GLY A 184 -3.75 23.22 15.75
C GLY A 184 -4.33 22.57 17.02
N GLY A 185 -3.50 22.19 17.99
CA GLY A 185 -3.92 21.98 19.40
C GLY A 185 -2.97 21.10 20.21
N MET A 186 -2.69 21.40 21.47
CA MET A 186 -1.55 20.83 22.22
C MET A 186 -1.74 19.40 22.79
N VAL A 187 -2.70 18.60 22.29
CA VAL A 187 -2.99 17.25 22.82
C VAL A 187 -3.18 16.25 21.66
N SER A 188 -2.34 15.22 21.62
CA SER A 188 -2.51 14.07 20.72
C SER A 188 -3.80 13.32 21.07
N VAL A 189 -4.66 13.07 20.09
CA VAL A 189 -5.81 12.18 20.28
C VAL A 189 -5.28 10.76 20.24
N VAL A 190 -5.37 10.08 21.38
CA VAL A 190 -5.05 8.66 21.51
C VAL A 190 -6.34 7.91 21.18
N GLU A 191 -6.36 7.17 20.07
CA GLU A 191 -7.47 6.25 19.75
C GLU A 191 -7.10 4.85 20.27
N GLU A 192 -8.05 4.18 20.94
CA GLU A 192 -7.90 2.76 21.28
C GLU A 192 -8.19 1.87 20.07
N GLU A 193 -7.37 0.85 19.88
CA GLU A 193 -7.61 -0.17 18.87
C GLU A 193 -8.72 -1.14 19.28
N GLU A 194 -9.28 -1.82 18.27
CA GLU A 194 -10.40 -2.75 18.45
C GLU A 194 -9.94 -4.09 19.06
N GLN A 195 -8.68 -4.48 18.84
CA GLN A 195 -8.13 -5.76 19.26
C GLN A 195 -7.72 -5.74 20.73
N VAL A 196 -8.09 -6.79 21.46
CA VAL A 196 -7.68 -7.04 22.85
C VAL A 196 -7.28 -8.49 23.00
N LEU A 197 -6.13 -8.75 23.61
CA LEU A 197 -5.71 -10.08 24.01
C LEU A 197 -5.98 -10.25 25.50
N LEU A 198 -6.53 -11.38 25.90
CA LEU A 198 -6.73 -11.73 27.30
C LEU A 198 -5.95 -13.00 27.59
N VAL A 199 -4.90 -12.90 28.41
CA VAL A 199 -4.05 -14.05 28.76
C VAL A 199 -4.67 -14.73 29.98
N LEU A 200 -5.03 -16.00 29.83
CA LEU A 200 -5.68 -16.80 30.86
C LEU A 200 -4.87 -18.06 31.11
N SER A 201 -4.81 -18.49 32.37
CA SER A 201 -4.38 -19.86 32.65
C SER A 201 -5.43 -20.85 32.13
N LEU A 202 -5.03 -22.10 31.91
CA LEU A 202 -5.97 -23.16 31.57
C LEU A 202 -7.12 -23.25 32.59
N ALA A 203 -6.85 -23.08 33.89
CA ALA A 203 -7.87 -23.11 34.93
C ALA A 203 -8.90 -21.97 34.79
N ASP A 204 -8.43 -20.74 34.56
CA ASP A 204 -9.30 -19.58 34.37
C ASP A 204 -10.14 -19.70 33.09
N PHE A 205 -9.55 -20.26 32.03
CA PHE A 205 -10.28 -20.57 30.81
C PHE A 205 -11.38 -21.61 31.06
N MET A 206 -11.14 -22.60 31.92
CA MET A 206 -12.18 -23.58 32.27
C MET A 206 -13.36 -22.92 32.98
N ASP A 207 -13.13 -21.93 33.85
CA ASP A 207 -14.21 -21.21 34.50
C ASP A 207 -15.08 -20.45 33.50
N VAL A 208 -14.47 -19.89 32.43
CA VAL A 208 -15.20 -19.31 31.30
C VAL A 208 -16.03 -20.38 30.60
N VAL A 209 -15.44 -21.53 30.28
CA VAL A 209 -16.13 -22.63 29.59
C VAL A 209 -17.34 -23.13 30.37
N ILE A 210 -17.17 -23.40 31.67
CA ILE A 210 -18.25 -23.86 32.56
C ILE A 210 -19.36 -22.80 32.62
N SER A 211 -18.99 -21.51 32.72
CA SER A 211 -19.94 -20.40 32.79
C SER A 211 -20.77 -20.27 31.51
N VAL A 212 -20.12 -20.36 30.34
CA VAL A 212 -20.77 -20.28 29.04
C VAL A 212 -21.60 -21.52 28.77
N ASN A 213 -21.10 -22.71 29.09
CA ASN A 213 -21.84 -23.95 28.92
C ASN A 213 -23.16 -23.93 29.69
N ARG A 214 -23.14 -23.39 30.92
CA ARG A 214 -24.34 -23.17 31.72
C ARG A 214 -25.30 -22.19 31.05
N ILE A 215 -24.81 -21.14 30.41
CA ILE A 215 -25.66 -20.17 29.70
C ILE A 215 -26.32 -20.80 28.46
N ILE A 216 -25.61 -21.67 27.75
CA ILE A 216 -26.16 -22.38 26.58
C ILE A 216 -27.27 -23.34 27.02
N HIS A 217 -27.03 -24.10 28.08
CA HIS A 217 -27.90 -25.21 28.50
C HIS A 217 -28.97 -24.85 29.54
N SER A 218 -28.89 -23.67 30.16
CA SER A 218 -29.90 -23.22 31.13
C SER A 218 -30.40 -21.82 30.79
N GLN A 219 -31.72 -21.59 30.93
CA GLN A 219 -32.33 -20.25 30.91
C GLN A 219 -31.96 -19.41 32.16
N ALA A 220 -30.81 -19.66 32.79
CA ALA A 220 -30.39 -18.98 34.00
C ALA A 220 -29.81 -17.59 33.68
N VAL A 221 -30.25 -16.60 34.46
CA VAL A 221 -29.79 -15.21 34.41
C VAL A 221 -28.27 -15.15 34.64
N GLU A 222 -27.62 -14.20 33.96
CA GLU A 222 -26.18 -13.88 33.88
C GLU A 222 -25.51 -13.51 35.24
N THR A 223 -25.83 -14.21 36.33
CA THR A 223 -25.39 -13.87 37.69
C THR A 223 -24.51 -14.98 38.26
N GLY A 224 -23.32 -15.14 37.68
CA GLY A 224 -22.22 -15.89 38.28
C GLY A 224 -21.25 -14.94 38.96
N VAL A 225 -21.44 -14.67 40.25
CA VAL A 225 -20.47 -13.90 41.06
C VAL A 225 -19.15 -14.69 41.12
N GLY A 226 -18.09 -14.15 40.50
CA GLY A 226 -16.72 -14.67 40.60
C GLY A 226 -16.12 -15.31 39.35
N SER A 227 -16.83 -15.36 38.21
CA SER A 227 -16.28 -15.92 36.97
C SER A 227 -15.57 -14.86 36.13
N PHE A 228 -14.45 -15.22 35.47
CA PHE A 228 -13.79 -14.42 34.43
C PHE A 228 -14.75 -14.00 33.30
N TRP A 229 -15.85 -14.74 33.12
CA TRP A 229 -16.86 -14.45 32.11
C TRP A 229 -17.62 -13.14 32.35
N SER A 230 -17.98 -12.80 33.59
CA SER A 230 -18.82 -11.62 33.86
C SER A 230 -18.12 -10.30 33.54
N PRO A 231 -16.87 -10.05 34.00
CA PRO A 231 -16.11 -8.85 33.61
C PRO A 231 -15.84 -8.79 32.11
N LEU A 232 -15.54 -9.93 31.47
CA LEU A 232 -15.32 -10.02 30.02
C LEU A 232 -16.60 -9.66 29.24
N LEU A 233 -17.75 -10.17 29.67
CA LEU A 233 -19.03 -9.86 29.05
C LEU A 233 -19.41 -8.39 29.23
N GLU A 234 -19.19 -7.81 30.41
CA GLU A 234 -19.40 -6.39 30.66
C GLU A 234 -18.50 -5.54 29.74
N PHE A 235 -17.23 -5.92 29.60
CA PHE A 235 -16.29 -5.27 28.70
C PHE A 235 -16.76 -5.27 27.24
N LEU A 236 -17.17 -6.44 26.72
CA LEU A 236 -17.68 -6.57 25.36
C LEU A 236 -18.99 -5.81 25.12
N ASN A 237 -19.84 -5.71 26.15
CA ASN A 237 -21.10 -4.97 26.06
C ASN A 237 -20.90 -3.45 26.09
N ARG A 238 -19.78 -2.94 26.62
CA ARG A 238 -19.45 -1.50 26.62
C ARG A 238 -19.09 -0.99 25.22
N ASP A 239 -18.40 -1.81 24.43
CA ASP A 239 -18.02 -1.47 23.06
C ASP A 239 -18.08 -2.68 22.13
N GLY A 240 -19.14 -2.74 21.32
CA GLY A 240 -19.39 -3.83 20.38
C GLY A 240 -18.41 -3.91 19.21
N LYS A 241 -17.45 -2.98 19.10
CA LYS A 241 -16.36 -3.08 18.11
C LYS A 241 -15.16 -3.86 18.63
N LYS A 242 -15.05 -4.06 19.94
CA LYS A 242 -13.92 -4.77 20.53
C LYS A 242 -13.94 -6.24 20.10
N VAL A 243 -12.75 -6.74 19.77
CA VAL A 243 -12.51 -8.13 19.38
C VAL A 243 -11.55 -8.71 20.40
N VAL A 244 -11.99 -9.72 21.13
CA VAL A 244 -11.18 -10.33 22.19
C VAL A 244 -10.61 -11.66 21.70
N THR A 245 -9.31 -11.85 21.84
CA THR A 245 -8.65 -13.15 21.66
C THR A 245 -8.20 -13.66 23.03
N LEU A 246 -8.72 -14.81 23.46
CA LEU A 246 -8.27 -15.50 24.65
C LEU A 246 -6.98 -16.26 24.31
N LEU A 247 -5.88 -15.93 24.98
CA LEU A 247 -4.62 -16.64 24.92
C LEU A 247 -4.53 -17.55 26.14
N VAL A 248 -4.79 -18.83 25.94
CA VAL A 248 -4.82 -19.82 27.02
C VAL A 248 -3.44 -20.44 27.16
N THR A 249 -2.80 -20.23 28.30
CA THR A 249 -1.50 -20.83 28.63
C THR A 249 -1.67 -22.03 29.55
N ASP A 250 -0.99 -23.13 29.22
CA ASP A 250 -0.88 -24.29 30.12
C ASP A 250 0.52 -24.30 30.76
N SER A 251 0.57 -24.09 32.06
CA SER A 251 1.82 -24.09 32.83
C SER A 251 2.25 -25.49 33.29
N GLU A 252 1.46 -26.55 33.02
CA GLU A 252 1.77 -27.92 33.43
C GLU A 252 2.62 -28.67 32.38
N PRO A 253 3.89 -29.02 32.68
CA PRO A 253 4.81 -29.62 31.71
C PRO A 253 4.58 -31.12 31.42
N ASP A 254 3.60 -31.77 32.05
CA ASP A 254 3.54 -33.24 32.14
C ASP A 254 2.71 -33.96 31.05
N TYR A 255 2.12 -33.25 30.08
CA TYR A 255 1.37 -33.88 28.98
C TYR A 255 2.06 -33.69 27.62
N ARG A 256 3.33 -34.09 27.51
CA ARG A 256 3.98 -34.29 26.21
C ARG A 256 3.40 -35.53 25.52
N SER A 257 2.29 -35.36 24.81
CA SER A 257 1.80 -36.32 23.81
C SER A 257 0.82 -35.65 22.85
N ASN A 258 1.27 -35.47 21.60
CA ASN A 258 0.50 -35.19 20.38
C ASN A 258 -1.03 -35.23 20.52
N ALA A 259 -1.68 -34.06 20.47
CA ALA A 259 -2.89 -33.74 19.70
C ALA A 259 -3.54 -32.46 20.25
N HIS A 260 -3.72 -31.47 19.39
CA HIS A 260 -4.37 -30.17 19.65
C HIS A 260 -5.89 -30.25 19.99
N SER A 261 -6.33 -31.26 20.75
CA SER A 261 -7.75 -31.39 21.17
C SER A 261 -7.99 -32.29 22.38
N VAL A 262 -6.97 -32.96 22.92
CA VAL A 262 -7.13 -34.02 23.94
C VAL A 262 -6.91 -33.57 25.41
N PRO A 263 -6.15 -32.50 25.76
CA PRO A 263 -5.87 -32.19 27.18
C PRO A 263 -7.08 -31.76 28.01
N LEU A 264 -8.10 -31.14 27.38
CA LEU A 264 -9.29 -30.65 28.08
C LEU A 264 -10.24 -31.77 28.53
N GLN A 265 -10.24 -32.92 27.83
CA GLN A 265 -11.20 -34.01 28.03
C GLN A 265 -11.08 -34.67 29.41
N TYR A 266 -9.86 -34.87 29.91
CA TYR A 266 -9.62 -35.63 31.14
C TYR A 266 -9.78 -34.81 32.42
N LYS A 267 -9.61 -33.47 32.36
CA LYS A 267 -9.67 -32.61 33.56
C LYS A 267 -11.09 -32.29 34.03
N LEU A 268 -12.13 -32.48 33.21
CA LEU A 268 -13.49 -31.99 33.52
C LEU A 268 -14.62 -33.00 33.55
N GLY A 269 -14.47 -34.19 32.98
CA GLY A 269 -15.63 -35.06 32.78
C GLY A 269 -16.74 -34.42 31.90
N MET A 270 -16.40 -33.37 31.14
CA MET A 270 -17.23 -32.77 30.11
C MET A 270 -16.98 -33.47 28.77
N ASP A 271 -18.02 -33.60 27.96
CA ASP A 271 -17.86 -34.17 26.62
C ASP A 271 -17.10 -33.18 25.73
N HIS A 272 -16.30 -33.70 24.80
CA HIS A 272 -15.62 -32.87 23.79
C HIS A 272 -16.63 -32.02 23.01
N LEU A 273 -17.84 -32.57 22.79
CA LEU A 273 -18.93 -31.85 22.14
C LEU A 273 -19.36 -30.60 22.91
N ASP A 274 -19.38 -30.62 24.25
CA ASP A 274 -19.75 -29.47 25.07
C ASP A 274 -18.72 -28.33 24.95
N ILE A 275 -17.44 -28.68 24.87
CA ILE A 275 -16.35 -27.70 24.70
C ILE A 275 -16.42 -27.06 23.32
N GLU A 276 -16.59 -27.86 22.26
CA GLU A 276 -16.75 -27.37 20.89
C GLU A 276 -17.98 -26.46 20.74
N GLU A 277 -19.10 -26.82 21.40
CA GLU A 277 -20.31 -25.98 21.40
C GLU A 277 -20.05 -24.63 22.07
N VAL A 278 -19.34 -24.61 23.20
CA VAL A 278 -18.93 -23.37 23.88
C VAL A 278 -18.00 -22.52 23.03
N LEU A 279 -16.98 -23.12 22.39
CA LEU A 279 -16.08 -22.42 21.48
C LEU A 279 -16.85 -21.82 20.29
N GLY A 280 -17.78 -22.59 19.72
CA GLY A 280 -18.69 -22.11 18.70
C GLY A 280 -19.55 -20.94 19.16
N TYR A 281 -20.08 -20.99 20.38
CA TYR A 281 -20.86 -19.90 20.97
C TYR A 281 -20.01 -18.63 21.13
N LEU A 282 -18.81 -18.74 21.70
CA LEU A 282 -17.87 -17.63 21.88
C LEU A 282 -17.54 -16.94 20.54
N GLN A 283 -17.27 -17.73 19.51
CA GLN A 283 -16.93 -17.22 18.19
C GLN A 283 -18.12 -16.57 17.48
N LEU A 284 -19.30 -17.21 17.49
CA LEU A 284 -20.46 -16.77 16.71
C LEU A 284 -21.26 -15.64 17.37
N TYR A 285 -21.38 -15.65 18.70
CA TYR A 285 -22.26 -14.72 19.42
C TYR A 285 -21.52 -13.60 20.15
N LYS A 286 -20.22 -13.76 20.41
CA LYS A 286 -19.47 -12.86 21.31
C LYS A 286 -18.20 -12.28 20.69
N ASN A 287 -17.88 -12.64 19.45
CA ASN A 287 -16.69 -12.16 18.73
C ASN A 287 -15.39 -12.43 19.51
N ILE A 288 -15.36 -13.60 20.18
CA ILE A 288 -14.20 -14.09 20.93
C ILE A 288 -13.54 -15.22 20.15
N SER A 289 -12.25 -15.09 19.90
CA SER A 289 -11.40 -16.19 19.44
C SER A 289 -10.60 -16.79 20.60
N VAL A 290 -10.22 -18.06 20.49
CA VAL A 290 -9.42 -18.76 21.50
C VAL A 290 -8.18 -19.34 20.82
N VAL A 291 -7.02 -19.14 21.44
CA VAL A 291 -5.73 -19.67 20.99
C VAL A 291 -5.05 -20.30 22.19
N PHE A 292 -4.65 -21.56 22.07
CA PHE A 292 -3.87 -22.26 23.08
C PHE A 292 -2.39 -22.12 22.77
N LEU A 293 -1.60 -21.71 23.76
CA LEU A 293 -0.18 -21.42 23.64
C LEU A 293 0.60 -22.12 24.74
N ASP A 294 1.76 -22.65 24.39
CA ASP A 294 2.56 -23.50 25.30
C ASP A 294 3.53 -22.69 26.17
N SER A 295 3.73 -21.40 25.85
CA SER A 295 4.68 -20.56 26.61
C SER A 295 4.44 -19.06 26.43
N TRP A 296 5.03 -18.28 27.34
CA TRP A 296 5.10 -16.81 27.23
C TRP A 296 5.89 -16.32 26.00
N GLN A 297 6.77 -17.14 25.42
CA GLN A 297 7.41 -16.82 24.14
C GLN A 297 6.38 -16.77 23.02
N GLU A 298 5.46 -17.74 22.96
CA GLU A 298 4.41 -17.75 21.94
C GLU A 298 3.38 -16.64 22.16
N VAL A 299 3.06 -16.32 23.42
CA VAL A 299 2.25 -15.13 23.76
C VAL A 299 2.91 -13.86 23.22
N THR A 300 4.22 -13.72 23.42
CA THR A 300 5.01 -12.57 22.96
C THR A 300 5.07 -12.50 21.43
N ASP A 301 5.25 -13.64 20.76
CA ASP A 301 5.23 -13.72 19.30
C ASP A 301 3.85 -13.31 18.75
N HIS A 302 2.76 -13.72 19.43
CA HIS A 302 1.39 -13.32 19.07
C HIS A 302 1.17 -11.81 19.25
N VAL A 303 1.57 -11.23 20.38
CA VAL A 303 1.55 -9.77 20.62
C VAL A 303 2.33 -9.04 19.53
N CYS A 304 3.50 -9.54 19.16
CA CYS A 304 4.31 -8.98 18.08
C CYS A 304 3.63 -9.07 16.72
N ALA A 305 2.98 -10.19 16.41
CA ALA A 305 2.24 -10.39 15.16
C ALA A 305 1.06 -9.42 15.05
N VAL A 306 0.26 -9.28 16.11
CA VAL A 306 -0.87 -8.35 16.14
C VAL A 306 -0.37 -6.90 16.02
N THR A 307 0.66 -6.51 16.78
CA THR A 307 1.23 -5.15 16.70
C THR A 307 1.70 -4.81 15.28
N LYS A 308 2.38 -5.75 14.60
CA LYS A 308 2.79 -5.61 13.19
C LYS A 308 1.60 -5.60 12.21
N ALA A 309 0.51 -6.30 12.53
CA ALA A 309 -0.69 -6.28 11.70
C ALA A 309 -1.40 -4.92 11.82
N LEU A 310 -1.52 -4.38 13.03
CA LEU A 310 -2.09 -3.07 13.31
C LEU A 310 -1.32 -1.96 12.58
N SER A 311 0.01 -2.00 12.59
CA SER A 311 0.83 -1.00 11.89
C SER A 311 0.67 -1.02 10.37
N LYS A 312 0.32 -2.17 9.78
CA LYS A 312 0.07 -2.31 8.34
C LYS A 312 -1.33 -1.89 7.93
N ARG A 313 -2.32 -1.95 8.83
CA ARG A 313 -3.74 -1.70 8.53
C ARG A 313 -3.99 -0.34 7.84
N PRO A 314 -3.47 0.81 8.31
CA PRO A 314 -3.70 2.09 7.65
C PRO A 314 -3.12 2.15 6.24
N PHE A 315 -1.91 1.59 6.05
CA PHE A 315 -1.26 1.51 4.74
C PHE A 315 -2.06 0.66 3.77
N LYS A 316 -2.47 -0.53 4.20
CA LYS A 316 -3.25 -1.49 3.40
C LYS A 316 -4.57 -0.89 2.96
N LEU A 317 -5.31 -0.22 3.86
CA LEU A 317 -6.57 0.44 3.51
C LEU A 317 -6.45 1.50 2.41
N LEU A 318 -5.29 2.16 2.29
CA LEU A 318 -5.04 3.17 1.26
C LEU A 318 -4.43 2.62 -0.03
N THR A 319 -3.68 1.52 0.05
CA THR A 319 -2.86 1.00 -1.06
C THR A 319 -3.40 -0.27 -1.70
N GLU A 320 -4.08 -1.13 -0.95
CA GLU A 320 -4.71 -2.33 -1.48
C GLU A 320 -5.95 -1.92 -2.29
N GLY A 321 -5.71 -1.59 -3.57
CA GLY A 321 -6.78 -1.38 -4.53
C GLY A 321 -7.46 -2.71 -4.86
N ALA A 322 -8.80 -2.71 -4.91
CA ALA A 322 -9.61 -3.85 -5.37
C ALA A 322 -9.39 -4.22 -6.85
N GLU A 323 -8.54 -3.51 -7.59
CA GLU A 323 -8.36 -3.67 -9.04
C GLU A 323 -7.43 -4.84 -9.41
N LEU A 324 -6.48 -5.22 -8.54
CA LEU A 324 -5.60 -6.38 -8.73
C LEU A 324 -5.33 -7.11 -7.39
N PRO A 325 -6.37 -7.66 -6.74
CA PRO A 325 -6.25 -8.32 -5.42
C PRO A 325 -5.42 -9.60 -5.45
N PHE A 326 -5.01 -10.06 -6.64
CA PHE A 326 -4.16 -11.21 -6.83
C PHE A 326 -2.66 -10.89 -6.70
N CYS A 327 -2.25 -9.61 -6.88
CA CYS A 327 -0.85 -9.19 -6.88
C CYS A 327 -0.28 -8.88 -5.48
N VAL A 328 -0.93 -9.33 -4.41
CA VAL A 328 -0.59 -8.95 -3.03
C VAL A 328 -0.05 -10.15 -2.25
N ASP A 329 1.25 -10.09 -2.00
CA ASP A 329 2.07 -10.87 -1.05
C ASP A 329 2.14 -12.40 -1.21
N GLY A 330 3.33 -12.95 -0.99
CA GLY A 330 3.61 -14.40 -0.94
C GLY A 330 4.53 -14.91 -2.05
N SER A 331 4.97 -16.17 -1.92
CA SER A 331 5.85 -16.82 -2.90
C SER A 331 5.24 -16.92 -4.31
N TRP A 332 3.90 -16.89 -4.39
CA TRP A 332 3.15 -16.86 -5.64
C TRP A 332 3.31 -15.53 -6.39
N ALA A 333 3.27 -14.40 -5.69
CA ALA A 333 3.42 -13.06 -6.25
C ALA A 333 4.89 -12.67 -6.50
N SER A 334 5.85 -13.49 -6.04
CA SER A 334 7.28 -13.22 -6.21
C SER A 334 7.68 -13.30 -7.69
N GLY A 335 8.36 -12.27 -8.18
CA GLY A 335 8.93 -12.24 -9.52
C GLY A 335 10.01 -13.30 -9.74
N VAL A 336 10.42 -13.47 -10.99
CA VAL A 336 11.63 -14.24 -11.35
C VAL A 336 12.73 -13.23 -11.65
N ARG A 337 13.91 -13.43 -11.08
CA ARG A 337 15.08 -12.63 -11.41
C ARG A 337 15.54 -12.94 -12.83
N VAL A 338 15.67 -11.91 -13.66
CA VAL A 338 16.14 -12.01 -15.04
C VAL A 338 17.44 -11.24 -15.19
N GLU A 339 18.46 -11.90 -15.69
CA GLU A 339 19.78 -11.30 -15.94
C GLU A 339 19.82 -10.59 -17.31
N LYS A 340 20.86 -9.77 -17.54
CA LYS A 340 20.99 -8.96 -18.77
C LYS A 340 21.08 -9.79 -20.06
N ASP A 341 21.53 -11.03 -19.96
CA ASP A 341 21.63 -12.00 -21.05
C ASP A 341 20.29 -12.70 -21.36
N GLY A 342 19.23 -12.42 -20.60
CA GLY A 342 17.92 -13.06 -20.71
C GLY A 342 17.79 -14.37 -19.92
N SER A 343 18.82 -14.76 -19.17
CA SER A 343 18.74 -15.90 -18.25
C SER A 343 17.62 -15.66 -17.23
N GLY A 344 16.66 -16.59 -17.17
CA GLY A 344 15.45 -16.46 -16.35
C GLY A 344 14.16 -16.22 -17.15
N LEU A 345 14.22 -15.77 -18.41
CA LEU A 345 13.02 -15.51 -19.21
C LEU A 345 12.15 -16.76 -19.46
N ILE A 346 12.76 -17.93 -19.60
CA ILE A 346 12.00 -19.19 -19.73
C ILE A 346 11.20 -19.52 -18.47
N GLN A 347 11.75 -19.19 -17.29
CA GLN A 347 11.08 -19.37 -16.01
C GLN A 347 9.96 -18.33 -15.85
N VAL A 348 10.18 -17.08 -16.29
CA VAL A 348 9.11 -16.06 -16.39
C VAL A 348 7.98 -16.58 -17.27
N TRP A 349 8.29 -17.07 -18.46
CA TRP A 349 7.29 -17.59 -19.39
C TRP A 349 6.50 -18.75 -18.80
N SER A 350 7.18 -19.71 -18.15
CA SER A 350 6.51 -20.78 -17.43
C SER A 350 5.61 -20.25 -16.31
N ARG A 351 6.05 -19.27 -15.53
CA ARG A 351 5.21 -18.67 -14.46
C ARG A 351 4.02 -17.90 -15.01
N GLN A 352 4.15 -17.23 -16.15
CA GLN A 352 3.04 -16.54 -16.82
C GLN A 352 1.94 -17.52 -17.22
N ILE A 353 2.28 -18.68 -17.78
CA ILE A 353 1.32 -19.73 -18.09
C ILE A 353 0.67 -20.31 -16.82
N GLN A 354 1.41 -20.44 -15.72
CA GLN A 354 0.87 -20.89 -14.42
C GLN A 354 -0.11 -19.90 -13.76
N GLN A 355 -0.14 -18.64 -14.20
CA GLN A 355 -1.13 -17.67 -13.67
C GLN A 355 -2.56 -17.97 -14.12
N LEU A 356 -2.73 -18.81 -15.15
CA LEU A 356 -4.04 -19.23 -15.60
C LEU A 356 -4.63 -20.25 -14.63
N ASN A 357 -5.92 -20.08 -14.33
CA ASN A 357 -6.66 -21.00 -13.48
C ASN A 357 -6.48 -22.45 -13.95
N ARG A 358 -6.29 -23.35 -12.97
CA ARG A 358 -6.13 -24.81 -13.16
C ARG A 358 -4.88 -25.24 -13.94
N VAL A 359 -3.93 -24.33 -14.19
CA VAL A 359 -2.66 -24.66 -14.81
C VAL A 359 -1.62 -25.02 -13.76
N SER A 360 -1.33 -26.31 -13.64
CA SER A 360 -0.27 -26.80 -12.75
C SER A 360 1.14 -26.50 -13.30
N PRO A 361 2.19 -26.52 -12.44
CA PRO A 361 3.57 -26.39 -12.91
C PRO A 361 3.95 -27.37 -14.01
N ALA A 362 3.49 -28.62 -13.93
CA ALA A 362 3.75 -29.64 -14.95
C ALA A 362 3.09 -29.31 -16.30
N VAL A 363 1.87 -28.76 -16.29
CA VAL A 363 1.17 -28.34 -17.52
C VAL A 363 1.91 -27.15 -18.15
N ALA A 364 2.30 -26.16 -17.35
CA ALA A 364 3.07 -25.03 -17.83
C ALA A 364 4.43 -25.46 -18.41
N SER A 365 5.13 -26.40 -17.77
CA SER A 365 6.36 -26.97 -18.32
C SER A 365 6.13 -27.72 -19.63
N ALA A 366 5.02 -28.43 -19.80
CA ALA A 366 4.68 -29.09 -21.06
C ALA A 366 4.43 -28.09 -22.21
N VAL A 367 3.67 -27.03 -21.92
CA VAL A 367 3.40 -25.94 -22.88
C VAL A 367 4.69 -25.21 -23.23
N THR A 368 5.45 -24.76 -22.24
CA THR A 368 6.69 -24.00 -22.45
C THR A 368 7.83 -24.86 -23.00
N GLY A 369 7.83 -26.17 -22.76
CA GLY A 369 8.76 -27.09 -23.40
C GLY A 369 8.49 -27.28 -24.89
N SER A 370 7.21 -27.25 -25.29
CA SER A 370 6.80 -27.33 -26.70
C SER A 370 6.92 -25.97 -27.42
N TYR A 371 6.67 -24.88 -26.69
CA TYR A 371 6.72 -23.51 -27.17
C TYR A 371 7.58 -22.65 -26.21
N PRO A 372 8.91 -22.62 -26.41
CA PRO A 372 9.85 -22.00 -25.47
C PRO A 372 9.81 -20.47 -25.47
N SER A 373 8.98 -19.84 -26.30
CA SER A 373 8.73 -18.41 -26.25
C SER A 373 7.27 -18.07 -26.58
N PRO A 374 6.74 -16.94 -26.07
CA PRO A 374 5.40 -16.46 -26.43
C PRO A 374 5.25 -16.26 -27.95
N GLN A 375 6.30 -15.79 -28.61
CA GLN A 375 6.31 -15.55 -30.06
C GLN A 375 6.12 -16.85 -30.85
N LEU A 376 6.78 -17.94 -30.45
CA LEU A 376 6.61 -19.23 -31.13
C LEU A 376 5.18 -19.77 -30.98
N LEU A 377 4.58 -19.59 -29.80
CA LEU A 377 3.19 -20.00 -29.57
C LEU A 377 2.20 -19.15 -30.41
N LEU A 378 2.41 -17.83 -30.47
CA LEU A 378 1.60 -16.94 -31.30
C LEU A 378 1.74 -17.25 -32.80
N GLN A 379 2.95 -17.53 -33.27
CA GLN A 379 3.19 -17.95 -34.65
C GLN A 379 2.45 -19.26 -34.98
N ALA A 380 2.46 -20.23 -34.06
CA ALA A 380 1.72 -21.47 -34.23
C ALA A 380 0.20 -21.22 -34.35
N TYR A 381 -0.38 -20.38 -33.49
CA TYR A 381 -1.80 -20.01 -33.63
C TYR A 381 -2.11 -19.31 -34.95
N ASN A 382 -1.25 -18.39 -35.40
CA ASN A 382 -1.45 -17.65 -36.65
C ASN A 382 -1.32 -18.53 -37.89
N SER A 383 -0.59 -19.65 -37.80
CA SER A 383 -0.46 -20.61 -38.90
C SER A 383 -1.71 -21.46 -39.14
N LEU A 384 -2.61 -21.54 -38.16
CA LEU A 384 -3.85 -22.31 -38.24
C LEU A 384 -4.99 -21.47 -38.83
N GLY A 385 -5.81 -22.10 -39.68
CA GLY A 385 -6.90 -21.44 -40.41
C GLY A 385 -8.24 -21.35 -39.65
N SER A 386 -8.53 -22.31 -38.77
CA SER A 386 -9.77 -22.36 -37.97
C SER A 386 -9.53 -21.93 -36.52
N GLU A 387 -10.55 -21.33 -35.90
CA GLU A 387 -10.51 -20.95 -34.48
C GLU A 387 -10.58 -22.19 -33.57
N GLU A 388 -11.30 -23.24 -33.98
CA GLU A 388 -11.36 -24.53 -33.28
C GLU A 388 -9.97 -25.17 -33.20
N ASP A 389 -9.24 -25.23 -34.31
CA ASP A 389 -7.88 -25.79 -34.34
C ASP A 389 -6.93 -25.02 -33.41
N ARG A 390 -7.06 -23.68 -33.37
CA ARG A 390 -6.28 -22.83 -32.46
C ARG A 390 -6.59 -23.13 -31.00
N LYS A 391 -7.86 -23.34 -30.66
CA LYS A 391 -8.28 -23.72 -29.30
C LYS A 391 -7.80 -25.11 -28.92
N GLU A 392 -7.61 -26.02 -29.87
CA GLU A 392 -7.17 -27.40 -29.61
C GLU A 392 -5.64 -27.61 -29.68
N LEU A 393 -4.87 -26.63 -30.16
CA LEU A 393 -3.43 -26.74 -30.40
C LEU A 393 -2.63 -27.37 -29.24
N LEU A 394 -2.93 -26.97 -27.99
CA LEU A 394 -2.22 -27.43 -26.80
C LEU A 394 -2.89 -28.63 -26.12
N ALA A 395 -4.11 -29.02 -26.52
CA ALA A 395 -4.93 -29.99 -25.80
C ALA A 395 -4.28 -31.38 -25.73
N GLY A 396 -3.55 -31.74 -26.80
CA GLY A 396 -2.85 -33.02 -26.93
C GLY A 396 -1.51 -33.10 -26.19
N LEU A 397 -0.98 -31.98 -25.68
CA LEU A 397 0.31 -31.97 -25.00
C LEU A 397 0.29 -32.81 -23.73
N SER A 398 1.41 -33.48 -23.48
CA SER A 398 1.57 -34.36 -22.34
C SER A 398 2.34 -33.70 -21.20
N ALA A 399 1.71 -33.62 -20.03
CA ALA A 399 2.28 -33.13 -18.79
C ALA A 399 2.60 -34.29 -17.84
N LYS A 400 3.88 -34.41 -17.46
CA LYS A 400 4.34 -35.42 -16.49
C LYS A 400 4.38 -34.82 -15.10
N SER A 401 3.65 -35.38 -14.15
CA SER A 401 3.68 -34.99 -12.74
C SER A 401 3.72 -36.22 -11.84
N GLY A 402 4.76 -36.34 -11.02
CA GLY A 402 4.88 -37.41 -10.02
C GLY A 402 4.74 -38.84 -10.58
N GLY A 403 5.30 -39.10 -11.77
CA GLY A 403 5.23 -40.42 -12.43
C GLY A 403 3.92 -40.74 -13.15
N LYS A 404 2.91 -39.87 -13.11
CA LYS A 404 1.68 -39.97 -13.92
C LYS A 404 1.71 -38.98 -15.08
N GLU A 405 1.29 -39.46 -16.24
CA GLU A 405 1.19 -38.68 -17.47
C GLU A 405 -0.26 -38.24 -17.67
N ARG A 406 -0.49 -36.93 -17.84
CA ARG A 406 -1.81 -36.35 -18.07
C ARG A 406 -1.75 -35.40 -19.26
N ARG A 407 -2.83 -35.34 -20.04
CA ARG A 407 -2.94 -34.36 -21.12
C ARG A 407 -3.31 -32.99 -20.57
N VAL A 408 -2.90 -31.93 -21.27
CA VAL A 408 -3.30 -30.55 -20.97
C VAL A 408 -4.82 -30.39 -21.10
N GLY A 409 -5.42 -30.99 -22.14
CA GLY A 409 -6.86 -30.98 -22.35
C GLY A 409 -7.39 -29.71 -23.04
N PRO A 410 -8.60 -29.80 -23.62
CA PRO A 410 -9.15 -28.76 -24.50
C PRO A 410 -9.49 -27.46 -23.76
N GLU A 411 -9.94 -27.55 -22.51
CA GLU A 411 -10.30 -26.37 -21.70
C GLU A 411 -9.09 -25.47 -21.42
N ILE A 412 -7.98 -26.05 -20.96
CA ILE A 412 -6.74 -25.31 -20.72
C ILE A 412 -6.17 -24.75 -22.03
N SER A 413 -6.21 -25.54 -23.11
CA SER A 413 -5.74 -25.10 -24.42
C SER A 413 -6.51 -23.87 -24.93
N ALA A 414 -7.84 -23.91 -24.87
CA ALA A 414 -8.69 -22.79 -25.27
C ALA A 414 -8.46 -21.55 -24.37
N ARG A 415 -8.27 -21.75 -23.06
CA ARG A 415 -7.97 -20.67 -22.11
C ARG A 415 -6.67 -19.95 -22.45
N VAL A 416 -5.60 -20.70 -22.72
CA VAL A 416 -4.29 -20.15 -23.10
C VAL A 416 -4.40 -19.37 -24.42
N TYR A 417 -5.12 -19.91 -25.41
CA TYR A 417 -5.37 -19.21 -26.68
C TYR A 417 -6.09 -17.87 -26.44
N ARG A 418 -7.24 -17.89 -25.76
CA ARG A 418 -8.03 -16.68 -25.45
C ARG A 418 -7.18 -15.64 -24.70
N CYS A 419 -6.40 -16.06 -23.72
CA CYS A 419 -5.55 -15.16 -22.93
C CYS A 419 -4.50 -14.43 -23.78
N LEU A 420 -3.93 -15.11 -24.78
CA LEU A 420 -2.84 -14.56 -25.59
C LEU A 420 -3.32 -13.77 -26.82
N THR A 421 -4.55 -13.98 -27.28
CA THR A 421 -5.05 -13.40 -28.54
C THR A 421 -6.25 -12.47 -28.39
N ALA A 422 -6.95 -12.49 -27.26
CA ALA A 422 -8.10 -11.61 -27.04
C ALA A 422 -7.65 -10.15 -26.90
N HIS A 423 -8.41 -9.26 -27.53
CA HIS A 423 -8.20 -7.81 -27.43
C HIS A 423 -9.09 -7.17 -26.36
N ASN A 424 -10.11 -7.90 -25.88
CA ASN A 424 -11.01 -7.46 -24.83
C ASN A 424 -10.41 -7.83 -23.45
N PRO A 425 -9.98 -6.84 -22.63
CA PRO A 425 -9.41 -7.12 -21.31
C PRO A 425 -10.45 -7.66 -20.30
N GLN A 426 -11.74 -7.56 -20.61
CA GLN A 426 -12.83 -8.07 -19.78
C GLN A 426 -13.34 -9.45 -20.24
N LEU A 427 -12.65 -10.10 -21.18
CA LEU A 427 -13.04 -11.43 -21.65
C LEU A 427 -12.84 -12.46 -20.53
N VAL A 428 -13.93 -13.14 -20.16
CA VAL A 428 -13.87 -14.30 -19.27
C VAL A 428 -13.21 -15.47 -20.01
N LEU A 429 -12.16 -16.02 -19.41
CA LEU A 429 -11.33 -17.04 -20.06
C LEU A 429 -11.87 -18.47 -19.90
N ASP A 430 -12.87 -18.68 -19.04
CA ASP A 430 -13.52 -19.97 -18.79
C ASP A 430 -14.62 -20.28 -19.82
#